data_AF-A0A3A9C6K2-F1
#
_entry.id   AF-A0A3A9C6K2-F1
#
_cell.length_a   1.000
_cell.length_b   1.000
_cell.length_c   1.000
_cell.angle_alpha   90.00
_cell.angle_beta   90.00
_cell.angle_gamma   90.00
#
_symmetry.space_group_name_H-M   'P 1'
#
loop_
_entity.id
_entity.type
_entity.pdbx_description
1 polymer ?
#
loop_
_entity_poly.entity_id
_entity_poly.type
_entity_poly.pdbx_seq_one_letter_code
_entity_poly.pdbx_strand_id
1 'polypeptide(L)'
;MNYDTFKLIHSELIMSVQYIEQDLKLIYSILKSGKFYDNYSDVGNFPLGKLLKSLHELDQELGYSKIKEKDYDLLNQIRELRNYWCHQCYIDFHYIEDSQEHENAFQKVADRLHEDELRVYELQQKIEKLRKNIERKHRHKK
;
A
#
# COMPACT_ATOMS: atom_id res chain seq x y z
N MET A 1 -1.40 -22.57 -9.16
CA MET A 1 -0.02 -22.02 -8.95
C MET A 1 0.78 -23.03 -8.11
N ASN A 2 2.12 -23.11 -8.22
CA ASN A 2 2.92 -23.91 -7.27
C ASN A 2 3.43 -23.05 -6.11
N TYR A 3 3.94 -23.69 -5.05
CA TYR A 3 4.33 -23.00 -3.81
C TYR A 3 5.51 -22.02 -3.98
N ASP A 4 6.47 -22.34 -4.84
CA ASP A 4 7.62 -21.47 -5.09
C ASP A 4 7.24 -20.22 -5.87
N THR A 5 6.41 -20.38 -6.91
CA THR A 5 5.81 -19.26 -7.65
C THR A 5 4.95 -18.40 -6.73
N PHE A 6 4.17 -19.01 -5.83
CA PHE A 6 3.38 -18.29 -4.84
C PHE A 6 4.24 -17.42 -3.94
N LYS A 7 5.33 -17.96 -3.37
CA LYS A 7 6.25 -17.19 -2.52
C LYS A 7 6.92 -16.04 -3.26
N LEU A 8 7.28 -16.25 -4.52
CA LEU A 8 7.89 -15.21 -5.35
C LEU A 8 6.91 -14.05 -5.57
N ILE A 9 5.72 -14.35 -6.09
CA ILE A 9 4.69 -13.34 -6.36
C ILE A 9 4.24 -12.65 -5.07
N HIS A 10 4.09 -13.40 -3.98
CA HIS A 10 3.78 -12.85 -2.66
C HIS A 10 4.84 -11.83 -2.23
N SER A 11 6.13 -12.14 -2.43
CA SER A 11 7.22 -11.23 -2.11
C SER A 11 7.18 -9.96 -2.97
N GLU A 12 6.87 -10.09 -4.26
CA GLU A 12 6.71 -8.97 -5.20
C GLU A 12 5.51 -8.08 -4.84
N LEU A 13 4.40 -8.67 -4.40
CA LEU A 13 3.25 -7.95 -3.87
C LEU A 13 3.64 -7.15 -2.61
N ILE A 14 4.32 -7.77 -1.65
CA ILE A 14 4.77 -7.08 -0.43
C ILE A 14 5.73 -5.93 -0.76
N MET A 15 6.67 -6.14 -1.67
CA MET A 15 7.57 -5.10 -2.16
C MET A 15 6.80 -3.92 -2.76
N SER A 16 5.80 -4.20 -3.58
CA SER A 16 4.95 -3.16 -4.21
C SER A 16 4.18 -2.34 -3.18
N VAL A 17 3.66 -2.99 -2.13
CA VAL A 17 3.03 -2.30 -1.00
C VAL A 17 4.02 -1.41 -0.25
N GLN A 18 5.24 -1.87 0.00
CA GLN A 18 6.28 -1.06 0.67
C GLN A 18 6.60 0.21 -0.12
N TYR A 19 6.67 0.14 -1.46
CA TYR A 19 6.84 1.32 -2.30
C TYR A 19 5.68 2.31 -2.16
N ILE A 20 4.45 1.83 -2.12
CA ILE A 20 3.26 2.68 -1.89
C ILE A 20 3.36 3.37 -0.53
N GLU A 21 3.65 2.62 0.55
CA GLU A 21 3.78 3.20 1.89
C GLU A 21 4.87 4.28 1.94
N GLN A 22 6.02 4.04 1.29
CA GLN A 22 7.11 5.00 1.21
C GLN A 22 6.72 6.26 0.44
N ASP A 23 6.09 6.12 -0.73
CA ASP A 23 5.68 7.25 -1.53
C ASP A 23 4.63 8.11 -0.81
N LEU A 24 3.72 7.49 -0.05
CA LEU A 24 2.75 8.20 0.79
C LEU A 24 3.44 9.01 1.91
N LYS A 25 4.48 8.46 2.55
CA LYS A 25 5.28 9.19 3.56
C LYS A 25 5.97 10.40 2.93
N LEU A 26 6.53 10.24 1.73
CA LEU A 26 7.17 11.34 1.00
C LEU A 26 6.14 12.42 0.64
N ILE A 27 4.98 12.04 0.10
CA ILE A 27 3.90 12.96 -0.23
C ILE A 27 3.49 13.77 1.00
N TYR A 28 3.22 13.10 2.13
CA TYR A 28 2.86 13.78 3.39
C TYR A 28 3.94 14.80 3.79
N SER A 29 5.20 14.37 3.77
CA SER A 29 6.33 15.19 4.23
C SER A 29 6.58 16.42 3.37
N ILE A 30 6.28 16.33 2.08
CA ILE A 30 6.36 17.43 1.12
C ILE A 30 5.19 18.39 1.30
N LEU A 31 3.98 17.89 1.53
CA LEU A 31 2.78 18.72 1.62
C LEU A 31 2.64 19.44 2.97
N LYS A 32 3.04 18.80 4.07
CA LYS A 32 2.99 19.38 5.40
C LYS A 32 3.92 20.60 5.46
N SER A 33 3.42 21.68 6.04
CA SER A 33 4.23 22.90 6.25
C SER A 33 5.43 22.61 7.17
N GLY A 34 6.48 23.43 7.08
CA GLY A 34 7.71 23.24 7.86
C GLY A 34 8.83 22.54 7.09
N LYS A 35 9.77 21.95 7.82
CA LYS A 35 10.95 21.30 7.22
C LYS A 35 10.61 19.86 6.86
N PHE A 36 10.94 19.48 5.63
CA PHE A 36 10.72 18.13 5.10
C PHE A 36 11.23 17.01 6.03
N TYR A 37 12.47 17.13 6.53
CA TYR A 37 13.07 16.08 7.35
C TYR A 37 12.36 15.87 8.69
N ASP A 38 11.87 16.96 9.29
CA ASP A 38 11.11 16.90 10.54
C ASP A 38 9.76 16.21 10.27
N ASN A 39 9.06 16.60 9.19
CA ASN A 39 7.80 15.99 8.79
C ASN A 39 7.94 14.50 8.43
N TYR A 40 9.05 14.11 7.80
CA TYR A 40 9.32 12.72 7.48
C TYR A 40 9.62 11.88 8.72
N SER A 41 10.38 12.44 9.67
CA SER A 41 10.64 11.80 10.95
C SER A 41 9.35 11.53 11.72
N ASP A 42 8.38 12.45 11.67
CA ASP A 42 7.07 12.27 12.32
C ASP A 42 6.34 11.01 11.82
N VAL A 43 6.37 10.76 10.50
CA VAL A 43 5.61 9.66 9.87
C VAL A 43 6.43 8.41 9.60
N GLY A 44 7.73 8.42 9.88
CA GLY A 44 8.65 7.32 9.57
C GLY A 44 8.16 5.97 10.11
N ASN A 45 7.61 5.96 11.33
CA ASN A 45 7.12 4.77 12.02
C ASN A 45 5.59 4.64 12.03
N PHE A 46 4.86 5.44 11.24
CA PHE A 46 3.41 5.36 11.23
C PHE A 46 2.93 4.06 10.57
N PRO A 47 2.01 3.33 11.21
CA PRO A 47 1.24 2.31 10.51
C PRO A 47 0.50 2.94 9.32
N LEU A 48 0.35 2.21 8.22
CA LEU A 48 -0.32 2.72 7.01
C LEU A 48 -1.68 3.34 7.31
N GLY A 49 -2.50 2.73 8.16
CA GLY A 49 -3.79 3.31 8.55
C GLY A 49 -3.69 4.68 9.22
N LYS A 50 -2.67 4.93 10.05
CA LYS A 50 -2.43 6.24 10.68
C LYS A 50 -1.93 7.25 9.65
N LEU A 51 -1.03 6.83 8.75
CA LEU A 51 -0.53 7.67 7.66
C LEU A 51 -1.65 8.13 6.73
N LEU A 52 -2.56 7.23 6.34
CA LEU A 52 -3.70 7.57 5.48
C LEU A 52 -4.64 8.57 6.15
N LYS A 53 -4.91 8.41 7.45
CA LYS A 53 -5.72 9.37 8.22
C LYS A 53 -5.06 10.75 8.24
N SER A 54 -3.77 10.82 8.55
CA SER A 54 -3.04 12.09 8.57
C SER A 54 -2.91 12.76 7.20
N LEU A 55 -2.80 11.98 6.12
CA LEU A 55 -2.88 12.50 4.75
C LEU A 55 -4.24 13.09 4.45
N HIS A 56 -5.32 12.40 4.84
CA HIS A 56 -6.69 12.89 4.62
C HIS A 56 -6.95 14.21 5.36
N GLU A 57 -6.54 14.31 6.63
CA GLU A 57 -6.64 15.54 7.43
C GLU A 57 -5.86 16.70 6.77
N LEU A 58 -4.63 16.44 6.32
CA LEU A 58 -3.78 17.42 5.65
C LEU A 58 -4.40 17.91 4.32
N ASP A 59 -5.02 17.01 3.56
CA ASP A 59 -5.67 17.31 2.28
C ASP A 59 -6.87 18.27 2.46
N GLN A 60 -7.68 18.03 3.52
CA GLN A 60 -8.80 18.89 3.92
C GLN A 60 -8.34 20.28 4.36
N GLU A 61 -7.29 20.37 5.19
CA GLU A 61 -6.75 21.64 5.69
C GLU A 61 -6.15 22.51 4.58
N LEU A 62 -5.45 21.90 3.63
CA LEU A 62 -4.79 22.61 2.54
C LEU A 62 -5.73 22.94 1.36
N GLY A 63 -6.97 22.43 1.39
CA GLY A 63 -7.90 22.51 0.26
C GLY A 63 -7.35 21.81 -1.00
N TYR A 64 -6.43 20.86 -0.83
CA TYR A 64 -5.89 20.10 -1.95
C TYR A 64 -6.96 19.10 -2.40
N SER A 65 -7.83 19.46 -3.33
CA SER A 65 -8.74 18.50 -3.98
C SER A 65 -8.02 17.54 -4.95
N LYS A 66 -6.75 17.21 -4.67
CA LYS A 66 -5.90 16.43 -5.59
C LYS A 66 -6.10 14.92 -5.43
N ILE A 67 -6.47 14.45 -4.24
CA ILE A 67 -6.83 13.06 -3.98
C ILE A 67 -8.34 13.04 -3.79
N LYS A 68 -9.06 12.36 -4.69
CA LYS A 68 -10.52 12.26 -4.59
C LYS A 68 -10.86 11.28 -3.47
N GLU A 69 -12.06 11.39 -2.90
CA GLU A 69 -12.55 10.46 -1.87
C GLU A 69 -12.43 8.99 -2.32
N LYS A 70 -12.79 8.70 -3.57
CA LYS A 70 -12.59 7.38 -4.20
C LYS A 70 -11.14 6.87 -4.22
N ASP A 71 -10.16 7.78 -4.21
CA ASP A 71 -8.73 7.41 -4.17
C ASP A 71 -8.34 7.03 -2.73
N TYR A 72 -8.97 7.62 -1.71
CA TYR A 72 -8.81 7.19 -0.31
C TYR A 72 -9.49 5.84 -0.02
N ASP A 73 -10.64 5.55 -0.62
CA ASP A 73 -11.26 4.22 -0.54
C ASP A 73 -10.32 3.16 -1.09
N LEU A 74 -9.69 3.44 -2.22
CA LEU A 74 -8.73 2.57 -2.86
C LEU A 74 -7.47 2.36 -2.00
N LEU A 75 -6.97 3.42 -1.35
CA LEU A 75 -5.87 3.32 -0.39
C LEU A 75 -6.24 2.51 0.85
N ASN A 76 -7.48 2.64 1.35
CA ASN A 76 -7.98 1.80 2.44
C ASN A 76 -8.05 0.33 2.04
N GLN A 77 -8.44 0.02 0.80
CA GLN A 77 -8.41 -1.35 0.30
C GLN A 77 -6.98 -1.91 0.23
N ILE A 78 -5.97 -1.09 -0.10
CA ILE A 78 -4.54 -1.51 -0.03
C ILE A 78 -4.16 -1.87 1.40
N ARG A 79 -4.60 -1.09 2.39
CA ARG A 79 -4.33 -1.38 3.80
C ARG A 79 -4.92 -2.73 4.22
N GLU A 80 -6.16 -3.02 3.82
CA GLU A 80 -6.81 -4.30 4.11
C GLU A 80 -6.10 -5.46 3.41
N LEU A 81 -5.77 -5.28 2.13
CA LEU A 81 -5.01 -6.24 1.34
C LEU A 81 -3.65 -6.53 1.97
N ARG A 82 -2.89 -5.49 2.34
CA ARG A 82 -1.60 -5.65 3.02
C ARG A 82 -1.76 -6.41 4.32
N ASN A 83 -2.77 -6.09 5.13
CA ASN A 83 -2.98 -6.78 6.40
C ASN A 83 -3.24 -8.27 6.18
N TYR A 84 -4.06 -8.62 5.17
CA TYR A 84 -4.28 -10.01 4.81
C TYR A 84 -2.98 -10.70 4.38
N TRP A 85 -2.25 -10.13 3.42
CA TRP A 85 -1.03 -10.75 2.88
C TRP A 85 0.15 -10.78 3.85
N CYS A 86 0.19 -9.90 4.87
CA CYS A 86 1.21 -9.93 5.90
C CYS A 86 0.86 -10.82 7.09
N HIS A 87 -0.43 -11.02 7.40
CA HIS A 87 -0.83 -11.61 8.68
C HIS A 87 -1.69 -12.86 8.57
N GLN A 88 -2.41 -13.06 7.45
CA GLN A 88 -3.44 -14.10 7.36
C GLN A 88 -3.19 -15.13 6.25
N CYS A 89 -2.57 -14.76 5.12
CA CYS A 89 -2.54 -15.61 3.92
C CYS A 89 -2.04 -17.04 4.13
N TYR A 90 -1.01 -17.26 4.94
CA TYR A 90 -0.49 -18.60 5.23
C TYR A 90 -1.37 -19.36 6.24
N ILE A 91 -2.02 -18.66 7.16
CA ILE A 91 -2.87 -19.27 8.19
C ILE A 91 -4.08 -19.96 7.56
N ASP A 92 -4.60 -19.41 6.46
CA ASP A 92 -5.80 -19.90 5.76
C ASP A 92 -5.69 -21.32 5.22
N PHE A 93 -4.47 -21.85 5.05
CA PHE A 93 -4.27 -23.23 4.60
C PHE A 93 -3.27 -24.04 5.45
N HIS A 94 -2.35 -23.39 6.17
CA HIS A 94 -1.23 -24.09 6.84
C HIS A 94 -1.65 -25.16 7.86
N TYR A 95 -2.77 -24.94 8.57
CA TYR A 95 -3.23 -25.85 9.62
C TYR A 95 -4.21 -26.93 9.13
N ILE A 96 -4.45 -27.03 7.84
CA ILE A 96 -5.31 -28.08 7.27
C ILE A 96 -4.49 -29.37 7.13
N GLU A 97 -4.89 -30.41 7.86
CA GLU A 97 -4.16 -31.69 7.88
C GLU A 97 -4.44 -32.58 6.66
N ASP A 98 -5.68 -32.55 6.14
CA ASP A 98 -6.04 -33.31 4.95
C ASP A 98 -5.36 -32.72 3.72
N SER A 99 -4.63 -33.58 2.98
CA SER A 99 -3.82 -33.13 1.85
C SER A 99 -4.64 -32.55 0.70
N GLN A 100 -5.85 -33.05 0.45
CA GLN A 100 -6.69 -32.59 -0.65
C GLN A 100 -7.38 -31.26 -0.28
N GLU A 101 -7.86 -31.14 0.95
CA GLU A 101 -8.43 -29.90 1.48
C GLU A 101 -7.37 -28.80 1.59
N HIS A 102 -6.16 -29.14 2.03
CA HIS A 102 -5.03 -28.21 2.08
C HIS A 102 -4.72 -27.67 0.68
N GLU A 103 -4.57 -28.54 -0.32
CA GLU A 103 -4.28 -28.11 -1.69
C GLU A 103 -5.41 -27.24 -2.27
N ASN A 104 -6.67 -27.61 -2.00
CA ASN A 104 -7.82 -26.80 -2.43
C ASN A 104 -7.84 -25.41 -1.76
N ALA A 105 -7.49 -25.32 -0.48
CA ALA A 105 -7.39 -24.04 0.24
C ALA A 105 -6.22 -23.21 -0.26
N PHE A 106 -5.07 -23.83 -0.48
CA PHE A 106 -3.90 -23.18 -1.07
C PHE A 106 -4.21 -22.59 -2.45
N GLN A 107 -4.85 -23.34 -3.35
CA GLN A 107 -5.18 -22.82 -4.68
C GLN A 107 -6.14 -21.63 -4.62
N LYS A 108 -7.12 -21.62 -3.69
CA LYS A 108 -7.97 -20.43 -3.47
C LYS A 108 -7.18 -19.20 -3.05
N VAL A 109 -6.20 -19.36 -2.16
CA VAL A 109 -5.32 -18.27 -1.74
C VAL A 109 -4.42 -17.84 -2.91
N ALA A 110 -3.92 -18.78 -3.71
CA ALA A 110 -3.09 -18.48 -4.88
C ALA A 110 -3.85 -17.74 -5.99
N ASP A 111 -5.10 -18.11 -6.24
CA ASP A 111 -5.95 -17.41 -7.21
C ASP A 111 -6.20 -15.97 -6.77
N ARG A 112 -6.48 -15.76 -5.47
CA ARG A 112 -6.60 -14.42 -4.89
C ARG A 112 -5.30 -13.61 -5.03
N LEU A 113 -4.13 -14.24 -4.87
CA LEU A 113 -2.84 -13.56 -5.01
C LEU A 113 -2.67 -12.97 -6.41
N HIS A 114 -3.08 -13.71 -7.43
CA HIS A 114 -2.96 -13.26 -8.82
C HIS A 114 -3.82 -12.03 -9.10
N GLU A 115 -5.05 -11.97 -8.58
CA GLU A 115 -5.92 -10.81 -8.70
C GLU A 115 -5.39 -9.59 -7.95
N ASP A 116 -4.92 -9.80 -6.71
CA ASP A 116 -4.45 -8.74 -5.83
C ASP A 116 -3.11 -8.14 -6.29
N GLU A 117 -2.22 -8.94 -6.90
CA GLU A 117 -0.94 -8.48 -7.44
C GLU A 117 -1.13 -7.37 -8.50
N LEU A 118 -1.97 -7.62 -9.50
CA LEU A 118 -2.27 -6.65 -10.56
C LEU A 118 -2.82 -5.35 -9.96
N ARG A 119 -3.73 -5.49 -9.01
CA ARG A 119 -4.37 -4.38 -8.32
C ARG A 119 -3.35 -3.54 -7.55
N VAL A 120 -2.46 -4.15 -6.78
CA VAL A 120 -1.40 -3.44 -6.05
C VAL A 120 -0.44 -2.75 -7.00
N TYR A 121 -0.04 -3.42 -8.08
CA TYR A 121 0.86 -2.85 -9.08
C TYR A 121 0.28 -1.58 -9.72
N GLU A 122 -0.99 -1.59 -10.12
CA GLU A 122 -1.65 -0.38 -10.65
C GLU A 122 -1.64 0.78 -9.66
N LEU A 123 -1.80 0.47 -8.37
CA LEU A 123 -1.84 1.46 -7.30
C LEU A 123 -0.46 2.05 -7.05
N GLN A 124 0.57 1.21 -7.05
CA GLN A 124 1.95 1.67 -7.02
C GLN A 124 2.21 2.68 -8.14
N GLN A 125 1.86 2.36 -9.39
CA GLN A 125 2.09 3.27 -10.52
C GLN A 125 1.34 4.61 -10.36
N LYS A 126 0.08 4.57 -9.87
CA LYS A 126 -0.74 5.77 -9.64
C LYS A 126 -0.13 6.66 -8.54
N ILE A 127 0.29 6.07 -7.42
CA ILE A 127 0.87 6.81 -6.28
C ILE A 127 2.26 7.35 -6.61
N GLU A 128 3.10 6.60 -7.32
CA GLU A 128 4.41 7.08 -7.76
C GLU A 128 4.28 8.28 -8.69
N LYS A 129 3.32 8.23 -9.63
CA LYS A 129 3.00 9.36 -10.50
C LYS A 129 2.52 10.58 -9.72
N LEU A 130 1.69 10.38 -8.69
CA LEU A 130 1.22 11.44 -7.80
C LEU A 130 2.41 12.08 -7.05
N ARG A 131 3.29 11.27 -6.44
CA ARG A 131 4.49 11.74 -5.74
C ARG A 131 5.35 12.60 -6.67
N LYS A 132 5.72 12.08 -7.85
CA LYS A 132 6.54 12.81 -8.84
C LYS A 132 5.91 14.15 -9.23
N ASN A 133 4.59 14.21 -9.39
CA ASN A 133 3.89 15.45 -9.71
C ASN A 133 3.92 16.46 -8.56
N ILE A 134 3.79 16.01 -7.32
CA ILE A 134 3.86 16.86 -6.12
C ILE A 134 5.29 17.40 -5.94
N GLU A 135 6.30 16.55 -6.06
CA GLU A 135 7.72 16.93 -5.97
C GLU A 135 8.08 18.03 -6.98
N ARG A 136 7.69 17.87 -8.26
CA ARG A 136 7.95 18.87 -9.30
C ARG A 136 7.31 20.21 -8.94
N LYS A 137 6.03 20.21 -8.56
CA LYS A 137 5.30 21.43 -8.19
C LYS A 137 5.92 22.14 -6.99
N HIS A 138 6.44 21.39 -6.01
CA HIS A 138 7.04 22.01 -4.84
C HIS A 138 8.46 22.52 -5.07
N ARG A 139 9.27 21.89 -5.95
CA ARG A 139 10.60 22.39 -6.34
C ARG A 139 10.54 23.77 -6.99
N HIS A 140 9.49 24.09 -7.73
CA HIS A 140 9.30 25.40 -8.37
C HIS A 140 8.73 26.49 -7.44
N LYS A 141 8.43 26.16 -6.16
CA LYS A 141 7.94 27.13 -5.16
C LYS A 141 9.04 27.64 -4.22
N LYS A 142 10.27 27.17 -4.36
CA LYS A 142 11.46 27.72 -3.69
C LYS A 142 12.17 28.68 -4.63
#